data_AF-A0ABD3Q9C0-F1
#
_entry.id   AF-A0ABD3Q9C0-F1
#
_cell.length_a   1.000
_cell.length_b   1.000
_cell.length_c   1.000
_cell.angle_alpha   90.00
_cell.angle_beta   90.00
_cell.angle_gamma   90.00
#
_symmetry.space_group_name_H-M   'P 1'
#
loop_
_entity.id
_entity.type
_entity.pdbx_description
1 polymer ?
#
loop_
_entity_poly.entity_id
_entity_poly.type
_entity_poly.pdbx_seq_one_letter_code
_entity_poly.pdbx_strand_id
1 'polypeptide(L)'
;MGDESINHEDQSTPLFLDATKSGLTPETTKLQQKAPFSSSILTSIERVKQRYISTVEDGNSESILKLIVQAGPEWSRKQQHVPSSQFETKEELNIRFPDKERVPGCLATVHLQTILIPTATTSDSIKSKSPENYHVSIAGTSDAMLSGGLLAMLANVLSGDDVTAADVLELDSTVLTTAMGLQSVLSRGRNDGMASMMRVVQHQIQSLLSGDRTTEPSAPSYDKQSRSAEPMTNNGPKVAMLLSGGVDSSVALHLLLRQNYNVTAFYLRIWLEDELAHLGECPWEDDLKVCQAVCEHAGNVPLQTVSLGKEYRERVVQYTIEEAQRGRTPNPDIMCNSRVKFGCFLEYIEKSGMEFDYVASGHYARLEEDATTATKRLFRAPDPIKDQSYFLCALTQKQLSKVLFPIGDFKKSQVRELAAQFQLPNRDRPDSQGLCFLGKVRFDDFLSSYLGNNPGDVVDALNGEVIGHHNGLWYHTVGQRKGIGKVMFPIATAKGPWYVVAKDQERNIVYVSNRYEEEDFAKARSEFEVEDVRWISGVPPKPSRDGAEWQEMQLDMKIRHGPKIVQGFLLLKDDGSTGNIRLEKKDGGLAPGQYVVFYQSNTDECLGAGVISERHWSNFLNHYDELIVTSTT
;
A
#
# COMPACT_ATOMS: atom_id res chain seq x y z
N MET A 1 46.70 -52.77 -19.70
CA MET A 1 47.81 -51.79 -19.76
C MET A 1 47.27 -50.56 -19.06
N GLY A 2 47.39 -50.42 -17.75
CA GLY A 2 48.63 -50.29 -16.97
C GLY A 2 48.62 -48.84 -16.46
N ASP A 3 47.94 -48.52 -15.36
CA ASP A 3 48.35 -48.62 -13.94
C ASP A 3 49.11 -47.37 -13.48
N GLU A 4 48.56 -46.67 -12.48
CA GLU A 4 49.26 -46.36 -11.22
C GLU A 4 48.43 -45.39 -10.33
N SER A 5 48.11 -45.90 -9.14
CA SER A 5 47.54 -45.23 -7.98
C SER A 5 48.63 -44.59 -7.11
N ILE A 6 48.40 -43.39 -6.55
CA ILE A 6 49.09 -42.93 -5.33
C ILE A 6 48.11 -42.15 -4.43
N ASN A 7 47.92 -42.68 -3.22
CA ASN A 7 47.33 -42.03 -2.05
C ASN A 7 48.33 -41.03 -1.45
N HIS A 8 47.82 -39.92 -0.89
CA HIS A 8 48.43 -39.34 0.30
C HIS A 8 47.35 -38.73 1.20
N GLU A 9 47.21 -39.34 2.38
CA GLU A 9 46.67 -38.75 3.59
C GLU A 9 47.50 -37.52 3.97
N ASP A 10 46.84 -36.47 4.48
CA ASP A 10 47.51 -35.57 5.42
C ASP A 10 46.61 -35.32 6.63
N GLN A 11 47.27 -35.38 7.78
CA GLN A 11 46.75 -35.48 9.13
C GLN A 11 46.63 -34.07 9.74
N SER A 12 45.55 -33.80 10.47
CA SER A 12 45.67 -33.08 11.75
C SER A 12 44.40 -33.24 12.59
N THR A 13 44.49 -34.10 13.60
CA THR A 13 43.60 -34.18 14.77
C THR A 13 43.87 -33.01 15.74
N PRO A 14 43.07 -32.81 16.82
CA PRO A 14 42.54 -31.52 17.21
C PRO A 14 43.21 -30.93 18.47
N LEU A 15 43.10 -29.62 18.66
CA LEU A 15 43.35 -28.98 19.94
C LEU A 15 42.04 -28.40 20.47
N PHE A 16 41.39 -29.18 21.32
CA PHE A 16 40.38 -28.70 22.25
C PHE A 16 40.99 -27.60 23.13
N LEU A 17 40.39 -26.42 23.13
CA LEU A 17 40.35 -25.54 24.28
C LEU A 17 38.91 -25.53 24.76
N ASP A 18 38.70 -26.30 25.82
CA ASP A 18 37.50 -26.32 26.65
C ASP A 18 37.31 -24.93 27.28
N ALA A 19 36.16 -24.32 27.02
CA ALA A 19 35.70 -23.12 27.72
C ALA A 19 34.29 -23.35 28.24
N THR A 20 34.10 -24.42 29.00
CA THR A 20 33.04 -24.47 30.01
C THR A 20 33.43 -23.60 31.21
N LYS A 21 32.94 -22.35 31.25
CA LYS A 21 32.57 -21.56 32.46
C LYS A 21 32.15 -20.13 32.11
N SER A 22 31.03 -20.00 31.41
CA SER A 22 30.10 -18.86 31.55
C SER A 22 28.81 -19.25 30.83
N GLY A 23 27.69 -19.32 31.56
CA GLY A 23 26.40 -19.80 31.02
C GLY A 23 25.76 -18.83 30.03
N LEU A 24 26.29 -18.75 28.81
CA LEU A 24 25.71 -18.02 27.68
C LEU A 24 25.74 -18.94 26.45
N THR A 25 24.60 -19.08 25.78
CA THR A 25 24.43 -19.94 24.59
C THR A 25 25.13 -19.32 23.36
N PRO A 26 25.50 -20.10 22.33
CA PRO A 26 26.21 -19.59 21.14
C PRO A 26 25.49 -18.46 20.38
N GLU A 27 24.17 -18.36 20.48
CA GLU A 27 23.38 -17.26 19.89
C GLU A 27 23.53 -15.95 20.68
N THR A 28 23.56 -16.01 22.02
CA THR A 28 23.77 -14.81 22.86
C THR A 28 25.15 -14.18 22.64
N THR A 29 26.18 -14.99 22.38
CA THR A 29 27.54 -14.51 22.06
C THR A 29 27.59 -13.80 20.69
N LYS A 30 26.80 -14.27 19.70
CA LYS A 30 26.70 -13.61 18.39
C LYS A 30 25.91 -12.29 18.44
N LEU A 31 24.92 -12.18 19.32
CA LEU A 31 24.18 -10.94 19.57
C LEU A 31 25.05 -9.89 20.30
N GLN A 32 25.85 -10.31 21.29
CA GLN A 32 26.80 -9.43 21.98
C GLN A 32 27.92 -8.88 21.07
N GLN A 33 28.35 -9.66 20.08
CA GLN A 33 29.39 -9.21 19.14
C GLN A 33 28.91 -8.20 18.09
N LYS A 34 27.59 -7.96 17.97
CA LYS A 34 26.99 -7.04 16.99
C LYS A 34 26.27 -5.83 17.61
N ALA A 35 26.09 -5.77 18.93
CA ALA A 35 25.38 -4.66 19.56
C ALA A 35 25.84 -4.41 21.02
N PRO A 36 25.85 -3.14 21.49
CA PRO A 36 26.40 -2.77 22.78
C PRO A 36 25.35 -2.93 23.89
N PHE A 37 24.93 -4.17 24.22
CA PHE A 37 23.95 -4.39 25.28
C PHE A 37 24.58 -4.90 26.57
N SER A 38 23.97 -4.55 27.71
CA SER A 38 24.28 -5.17 28.99
C SER A 38 23.89 -6.65 29.02
N SER A 39 24.59 -7.44 29.82
CA SER A 39 24.30 -8.86 30.00
C SER A 39 22.94 -9.12 30.64
N SER A 40 22.41 -8.18 31.43
CA SER A 40 21.14 -8.31 32.15
C SER A 40 19.94 -8.32 31.21
N ILE A 41 19.88 -7.39 30.24
CA ILE A 41 18.74 -7.30 29.31
C ILE A 41 18.68 -8.50 28.36
N LEU A 42 19.83 -9.00 27.91
CA LEU A 42 19.91 -10.22 27.09
C LEU A 42 19.45 -11.45 27.87
N THR A 43 19.82 -11.56 29.14
CA THR A 43 19.35 -12.64 30.02
C THR A 43 17.83 -12.57 30.22
N SER A 44 17.27 -11.37 30.37
CA SER A 44 15.82 -11.17 30.47
C SER A 44 15.09 -11.56 29.19
N ILE A 45 15.63 -11.17 28.02
CA ILE A 45 15.08 -11.55 26.70
C ILE A 45 15.07 -13.07 26.54
N GLU A 46 16.17 -13.75 26.84
CA GLU A 46 16.24 -15.21 26.70
C GLU A 46 15.27 -15.91 27.67
N ARG A 47 15.13 -15.42 28.91
CA ARG A 47 14.14 -15.94 29.86
C ARG A 47 12.71 -15.81 29.34
N VAL A 48 12.35 -14.67 28.75
CA VAL A 48 11.01 -14.46 28.16
C VAL A 48 10.83 -15.34 26.92
N LYS A 49 11.85 -15.45 26.06
CA LYS A 49 11.84 -16.35 24.90
C LYS A 49 11.63 -17.80 25.33
N GLN A 50 12.33 -18.30 26.35
CA GLN A 50 12.13 -19.65 26.88
C GLN A 50 10.73 -19.85 27.47
N ARG A 51 10.19 -18.83 28.13
CA ARG A 51 8.85 -18.91 28.74
C ARG A 51 7.72 -18.95 27.71
N TYR A 52 7.85 -18.21 26.61
CA TYR A 52 6.74 -17.98 25.67
C TYR A 52 6.93 -18.65 24.31
N ILE A 53 8.14 -19.05 23.93
CA ILE A 53 8.48 -19.39 22.53
C ILE A 53 9.14 -20.77 22.44
N SER A 54 10.01 -21.17 23.37
CA SER A 54 10.70 -22.47 23.30
C SER A 54 9.82 -23.69 23.65
N THR A 55 8.61 -23.46 24.16
CA THR A 55 7.60 -24.52 24.39
C THR A 55 6.90 -24.99 23.11
N VAL A 56 7.21 -24.40 21.95
CA VAL A 56 6.68 -24.78 20.64
C VAL A 56 7.67 -25.71 19.95
N GLU A 57 7.46 -27.03 20.04
CA GLU A 57 8.36 -28.05 19.48
C GLU A 57 8.56 -27.95 17.95
N ASP A 58 7.61 -27.33 17.22
CA ASP A 58 7.60 -27.28 15.74
C ASP A 58 8.00 -25.92 15.12
N GLY A 59 8.29 -24.88 15.91
CA GLY A 59 8.65 -23.54 15.37
C GLY A 59 7.59 -22.86 14.48
N ASN A 60 6.34 -23.36 14.46
CA ASN A 60 5.25 -22.84 13.63
C ASN A 60 4.83 -21.42 14.10
N SER A 61 4.86 -20.46 13.17
CA SER A 61 4.50 -19.06 13.41
C SER A 61 3.07 -18.87 13.93
N GLU A 62 2.14 -19.74 13.56
CA GLU A 62 0.75 -19.69 14.06
C GLU A 62 0.66 -20.05 15.55
N SER A 63 1.48 -21.00 16.01
CA SER A 63 1.55 -21.42 17.41
C SER A 63 2.15 -20.32 18.29
N ILE A 64 3.18 -19.62 17.80
CA ILE A 64 3.79 -18.48 18.50
C ILE A 64 2.77 -17.33 18.63
N LEU A 65 2.03 -17.00 17.57
CA LEU A 65 0.97 -15.97 17.64
C LEU A 65 -0.11 -16.32 18.66
N LYS A 66 -0.54 -17.58 18.73
CA LYS A 66 -1.51 -18.06 19.73
C LYS A 66 -1.00 -17.83 21.15
N LEU A 67 0.27 -18.10 21.43
CA LEU A 67 0.87 -17.88 22.76
C LEU A 67 0.96 -16.39 23.12
N ILE A 68 1.31 -15.53 22.16
CA ILE A 68 1.31 -14.07 22.36
C ILE A 68 -0.11 -13.61 22.73
N VAL A 69 -1.12 -14.04 21.96
CA VAL A 69 -2.52 -13.69 22.22
C VAL A 69 -3.00 -14.17 23.60
N GLN A 70 -2.55 -15.35 24.05
CA GLN A 70 -2.89 -15.89 25.37
C GLN A 70 -2.21 -15.15 26.53
N ALA A 71 -1.02 -14.57 26.31
CA ALA A 71 -0.30 -13.81 27.33
C ALA A 71 -1.06 -12.54 27.78
N GLY A 72 -1.86 -11.93 26.87
CA GLY A 72 -2.60 -10.70 27.14
C GLY A 72 -3.62 -10.83 28.28
N PRO A 73 -4.58 -11.78 28.20
CA PRO A 73 -5.54 -12.01 29.29
C PRO A 73 -4.92 -12.39 30.64
N GLU A 74 -3.80 -13.11 30.66
CA GLU A 74 -3.07 -13.42 31.90
C GLU A 74 -2.47 -12.17 32.53
N TRP A 75 -1.84 -11.33 31.71
CA TRP A 75 -1.29 -10.05 32.13
C TRP A 75 -2.36 -9.12 32.68
N SER A 76 -3.49 -8.98 31.98
CA SER A 76 -4.62 -8.17 32.43
C SER A 76 -5.18 -8.64 33.78
N ARG A 77 -5.26 -9.96 34.03
CA ARG A 77 -5.67 -10.52 35.33
C ARG A 77 -4.68 -10.19 36.45
N LYS A 78 -3.37 -10.27 36.19
CA LYS A 78 -2.33 -9.90 37.17
C LYS A 78 -2.36 -8.41 37.52
N GLN A 79 -2.65 -7.56 36.55
CA GLN A 79 -2.79 -6.10 36.75
C GLN A 79 -4.05 -5.74 37.56
N GLN A 80 -5.09 -6.59 37.55
CA GLN A 80 -6.33 -6.42 38.34
C GLN A 80 -6.25 -7.01 39.76
N HIS A 81 -5.29 -7.89 40.02
CA HIS A 81 -5.10 -8.58 41.32
C HIS A 81 -3.66 -8.40 41.79
N VAL A 82 -3.23 -7.15 41.98
CA VAL A 82 -2.07 -6.87 42.84
C VAL A 82 -2.63 -6.80 44.27
N PRO A 83 -2.37 -7.77 45.15
CA PRO A 83 -2.78 -7.67 46.54
C PRO A 83 -2.00 -6.52 47.16
N SER A 84 -2.70 -5.57 47.75
CA SER A 84 -2.13 -4.39 48.42
C SER A 84 -1.29 -4.72 49.67
N SER A 85 -0.80 -5.95 49.85
CA SER A 85 -0.27 -6.45 51.12
C SER A 85 1.09 -7.16 51.05
N GLN A 86 1.93 -6.92 50.03
CA GLN A 86 3.30 -7.47 49.99
C GLN A 86 4.44 -6.49 49.70
N PHE A 87 4.20 -5.18 49.64
CA PHE A 87 5.26 -4.19 49.37
C PHE A 87 5.16 -2.88 50.18
N GLU A 88 4.58 -2.92 51.38
CA GLU A 88 4.32 -1.71 52.20
C GLU A 88 5.57 -0.97 52.73
N THR A 89 6.79 -1.48 52.49
CA THR A 89 8.03 -0.76 52.85
C THR A 89 8.85 -0.26 51.65
N LYS A 90 8.44 -0.52 50.40
CA LYS A 90 9.13 -0.05 49.18
C LYS A 90 8.34 0.95 48.32
N GLU A 91 7.02 1.05 48.47
CA GLU A 91 6.20 1.89 47.58
C GLU A 91 6.47 3.40 47.70
N GLU A 92 6.87 3.90 48.87
CA GLU A 92 7.12 5.33 49.10
C GLU A 92 8.30 5.91 48.31
N LEU A 93 9.21 5.06 47.80
CA LEU A 93 10.39 5.48 47.04
C LEU A 93 10.26 5.27 45.53
N ASN A 94 9.15 4.66 45.06
CA ASN A 94 8.94 4.39 43.65
C ASN A 94 8.51 5.66 42.91
N ILE A 95 9.14 5.95 41.78
CA ILE A 95 8.79 7.10 40.95
C ILE A 95 7.88 6.60 39.83
N ARG A 96 6.58 6.90 39.92
CA ARG A 96 5.58 6.50 38.92
C ARG A 96 5.32 7.66 37.96
N PHE A 97 5.26 7.36 36.67
CA PHE A 97 4.67 8.30 35.72
C PHE A 97 3.23 8.60 36.14
N PRO A 98 2.74 9.86 36.12
CA PRO A 98 1.49 10.23 36.80
C PRO A 98 0.25 9.48 36.30
N ASP A 99 0.11 9.32 34.98
CA ASP A 99 -1.05 8.70 34.36
C ASP A 99 -0.65 7.53 33.44
N LYS A 100 -1.63 6.69 33.10
CA LYS A 100 -1.47 5.72 32.00
C LYS A 100 -1.69 6.45 30.68
N GLU A 101 -0.65 6.60 29.88
CA GLU A 101 -0.71 7.31 28.60
C GLU A 101 -1.08 6.36 27.47
N ARG A 102 -1.85 6.88 26.50
CA ARG A 102 -2.16 6.14 25.27
C ARG A 102 -0.92 6.03 24.40
N VAL A 103 -0.62 4.83 23.93
CA VAL A 103 0.51 4.57 23.05
C VAL A 103 0.16 4.94 21.60
N PRO A 104 0.84 5.93 20.99
CA PRO A 104 0.55 6.36 19.63
C PRO A 104 1.07 5.33 18.60
N GLY A 105 0.30 5.11 17.53
CA GLY A 105 0.70 4.23 16.42
C GLY A 105 0.43 2.73 16.63
N CYS A 106 -0.13 2.32 17.78
CA CYS A 106 -0.70 0.99 17.90
C CYS A 106 -2.05 0.92 17.15
N LEU A 107 -2.28 -0.15 16.38
CA LEU A 107 -3.58 -0.43 15.74
C LEU A 107 -4.72 -0.59 16.76
N ALA A 108 -4.37 -1.07 17.96
CA ALA A 108 -5.25 -1.21 19.12
C ALA A 108 -5.06 -0.05 20.09
N THR A 109 -6.06 0.23 20.92
CA THR A 109 -5.91 1.19 22.02
C THR A 109 -5.10 0.53 23.12
N VAL A 110 -3.85 0.98 23.28
CA VAL A 110 -2.94 0.56 24.35
C VAL A 110 -2.70 1.74 25.28
N HIS A 111 -2.79 1.54 26.58
CA HIS A 111 -2.36 2.52 27.59
C HIS A 111 -1.26 1.92 28.44
N LEU A 112 -0.20 2.67 28.74
CA LEU A 112 0.88 2.21 29.60
C LEU A 112 1.43 3.31 30.53
N GLN A 113 1.99 2.86 31.64
CA GLN A 113 2.59 3.67 32.70
C GLN A 113 3.87 2.99 33.16
N THR A 114 4.94 3.75 33.21
CA THR A 114 6.26 3.30 33.64
C THR A 114 6.49 3.69 35.10
N ILE A 115 7.10 2.77 35.84
CA ILE A 115 7.41 2.89 37.26
C ILE A 115 8.90 2.61 37.43
N LEU A 116 9.63 3.56 38.03
CA LEU A 116 11.04 3.40 38.39
C LEU A 116 11.15 2.98 39.85
N ILE A 117 11.86 1.88 40.09
CA ILE A 117 12.06 1.27 41.41
C ILE A 117 13.54 1.38 41.77
N PRO A 118 13.94 2.10 42.83
CA PRO A 118 15.35 2.25 43.19
C PRO A 118 16.06 0.92 43.44
N THR A 119 17.29 0.78 42.94
CA THR A 119 18.15 -0.41 43.11
C THR A 119 18.80 -0.46 44.50
N ALA A 120 19.00 0.69 45.15
CA ALA A 120 19.62 0.82 46.48
C ALA A 120 18.74 1.56 47.49
N THR A 121 18.90 1.25 48.79
CA THR A 121 18.07 1.77 49.90
C THR A 121 18.60 3.07 50.53
N THR A 122 19.73 3.61 50.07
CA THR A 122 20.36 4.82 50.64
C THR A 122 19.93 6.08 49.90
N SER A 123 19.48 7.10 50.66
CA SER A 123 18.85 8.32 50.14
C SER A 123 19.72 9.15 49.17
N ASP A 124 21.05 8.99 49.21
CA ASP A 124 21.97 9.74 48.34
C ASP A 124 22.09 9.13 46.93
N SER A 125 21.85 7.82 46.75
CA SER A 125 21.79 7.20 45.41
C SER A 125 20.55 7.64 44.62
N ILE A 126 19.42 7.79 45.32
CA ILE A 126 18.12 8.22 44.76
C ILE A 126 18.14 9.70 44.33
N LYS A 127 18.99 10.55 44.95
CA LYS A 127 19.13 11.96 44.56
C LYS A 127 19.83 12.17 43.23
N SER A 128 20.70 11.24 42.81
CA SER A 128 21.50 11.37 41.58
C SER A 128 20.64 11.33 40.31
N LYS A 129 19.45 10.72 40.38
CA LYS A 129 18.57 10.41 39.23
C LYS A 129 19.30 9.75 38.05
N SER A 130 20.43 9.07 38.30
CA SER A 130 21.11 8.31 37.25
C SER A 130 20.27 7.10 36.83
N PRO A 131 20.11 6.82 35.51
CA PRO A 131 19.30 5.70 35.03
C PRO A 131 19.73 4.31 35.53
N GLU A 132 21.02 4.11 35.83
CA GLU A 132 21.56 2.85 36.40
C GLU A 132 21.04 2.52 37.82
N ASN A 133 20.49 3.51 38.53
CA ASN A 133 20.04 3.36 39.91
C ASN A 133 18.57 2.94 40.04
N TYR A 134 17.90 2.61 38.93
CA TYR A 134 16.49 2.25 38.92
C TYR A 134 16.22 1.02 38.06
N HIS A 135 15.43 0.10 38.60
CA HIS A 135 14.73 -0.92 37.82
C HIS A 135 13.46 -0.34 37.20
N VAL A 136 13.04 -0.94 36.08
CA VAL A 136 11.84 -0.52 35.35
C VAL A 136 10.71 -1.50 35.62
N SER A 137 9.50 -1.00 35.85
CA SER A 137 8.27 -1.79 35.88
C SER A 137 7.20 -1.12 35.03
N ILE A 138 6.41 -1.91 34.31
CA ILE A 138 5.41 -1.41 33.36
C ILE A 138 4.02 -1.89 33.78
N ALA A 139 3.10 -0.95 33.89
CA ALA A 139 1.67 -1.23 34.02
C ALA A 139 0.96 -0.78 32.74
N GLY A 140 -0.07 -1.50 32.31
CA GLY A 140 -0.81 -1.09 31.11
C GLY A 140 -1.99 -1.98 30.76
N THR A 141 -2.79 -1.52 29.82
CA THR A 141 -4.00 -2.20 29.31
C THR A 141 -4.07 -2.12 27.80
N SER A 142 -4.77 -3.07 27.18
CA SER A 142 -5.09 -3.03 25.75
C SER A 142 -6.50 -3.55 25.50
N ASP A 143 -7.18 -2.98 24.50
CA ASP A 143 -8.49 -3.42 24.01
C ASP A 143 -8.41 -4.57 22.99
N ALA A 144 -7.21 -4.98 22.56
CA ALA A 144 -7.01 -6.09 21.64
C ALA A 144 -6.10 -7.18 22.25
N MET A 145 -6.47 -8.44 22.03
CA MET A 145 -5.77 -9.58 22.66
C MET A 145 -4.29 -9.67 22.23
N LEU A 146 -4.00 -9.46 20.94
CA LEU A 146 -2.63 -9.52 20.43
C LEU A 146 -1.77 -8.39 20.97
N SER A 147 -2.27 -7.15 20.96
CA SER A 147 -1.56 -5.98 21.49
C SER A 147 -1.35 -6.09 23.01
N GLY A 148 -2.34 -6.63 23.73
CA GLY A 148 -2.19 -6.98 25.14
C GLY A 148 -1.12 -8.06 25.37
N GLY A 149 -1.02 -9.03 24.46
CA GLY A 149 0.04 -10.03 24.45
C GLY A 149 1.44 -9.45 24.27
N LEU A 150 1.61 -8.58 23.27
CA LEU A 150 2.87 -7.89 23.01
C LEU A 150 3.27 -6.98 24.18
N LEU A 151 2.31 -6.25 24.76
CA LEU A 151 2.53 -5.46 25.97
C LEU A 151 3.00 -6.34 27.14
N ALA A 152 2.38 -7.51 27.34
CA ALA A 152 2.77 -8.44 28.40
C ALA A 152 4.21 -8.94 28.22
N MET A 153 4.58 -9.30 26.99
CA MET A 153 5.95 -9.72 26.67
C MET A 153 6.95 -8.60 26.92
N LEU A 154 6.66 -7.40 26.41
CA LEU A 154 7.51 -6.22 26.62
C LEU A 154 7.70 -5.93 28.11
N ALA A 155 6.61 -5.92 28.88
CA ALA A 155 6.66 -5.69 30.32
C ALA A 155 7.53 -6.73 31.04
N ASN A 156 7.44 -8.01 30.67
CA ASN A 156 8.26 -9.06 31.27
C ASN A 156 9.75 -8.97 30.91
N VAL A 157 10.08 -8.48 29.71
CA VAL A 157 11.48 -8.25 29.31
C VAL A 157 12.06 -7.10 30.11
N LEU A 158 11.34 -5.98 30.16
CA LEU A 158 11.83 -4.73 30.75
C LEU A 158 11.79 -4.73 32.28
N SER A 159 10.92 -5.55 32.89
CA SER A 159 10.79 -5.68 34.35
C SER A 159 11.63 -6.82 34.94
N GLY A 160 12.80 -7.10 34.35
CA GLY A 160 13.73 -8.08 34.90
C GLY A 160 14.45 -7.56 36.15
N ASP A 161 14.72 -8.44 37.11
CA ASP A 161 15.32 -8.07 38.41
C ASP A 161 16.69 -7.39 38.30
N ASP A 162 17.40 -7.60 37.19
CA ASP A 162 18.71 -6.98 36.91
C ASP A 162 18.67 -5.96 35.76
N VAL A 163 17.49 -5.65 35.21
CA VAL A 163 17.33 -4.68 34.12
C VAL A 163 17.19 -3.29 34.72
N THR A 164 18.11 -2.40 34.36
CA THR A 164 18.13 -1.00 34.79
C THR A 164 17.45 -0.09 33.77
N ALA A 165 17.10 1.12 34.18
CA ALA A 165 16.53 2.11 33.26
C ALA A 165 17.53 2.53 32.17
N ALA A 166 18.85 2.46 32.44
CA ALA A 166 19.89 2.65 31.42
C ALA A 166 19.76 1.61 30.30
N ASP A 167 19.61 0.33 30.67
CA ASP A 167 19.48 -0.77 29.71
C ASP A 167 18.25 -0.60 28.80
N VAL A 168 17.14 -0.11 29.36
CA VAL A 168 15.90 0.14 28.60
C VAL A 168 16.06 1.32 27.63
N LEU A 169 16.80 2.36 28.01
CA LEU A 169 17.04 3.54 27.16
C LEU A 169 17.94 3.22 25.95
N GLU A 170 18.81 2.23 26.06
CA GLU A 170 19.69 1.79 24.97
C GLU A 170 19.07 0.70 24.07
N LEU A 171 17.94 0.12 24.48
CA LEU A 171 17.32 -0.99 23.76
C LEU A 171 16.54 -0.55 22.52
N ASP A 172 16.92 -1.11 21.36
CA ASP A 172 16.17 -0.96 20.10
C ASP A 172 15.10 -2.06 19.95
N SER A 173 13.91 -1.65 19.49
CA SER A 173 12.75 -2.54 19.30
C SER A 173 12.94 -3.59 18.19
N THR A 174 13.72 -3.29 17.15
CA THR A 174 14.06 -4.24 16.08
C THR A 174 14.97 -5.33 16.61
N VAL A 175 15.92 -4.96 17.46
CA VAL A 175 16.80 -5.94 18.12
C VAL A 175 15.99 -6.82 19.07
N LEU A 176 15.10 -6.24 19.88
CA LEU A 176 14.23 -7.00 20.77
C LEU A 176 13.41 -8.05 19.99
N THR A 177 12.73 -7.63 18.92
CA THR A 177 11.92 -8.55 18.10
C THR A 177 12.76 -9.60 17.38
N THR A 178 13.99 -9.28 16.97
CA THR A 178 14.95 -10.24 16.40
C THR A 178 15.38 -11.28 17.44
N ALA A 179 15.82 -10.83 18.61
CA ALA A 179 16.35 -11.71 19.66
C ALA A 179 15.27 -12.64 20.21
N MET A 180 14.02 -12.16 20.27
CA MET A 180 12.86 -12.98 20.61
C MET A 180 12.40 -13.90 19.47
N GLY A 181 12.96 -13.81 18.26
CA GLY A 181 12.55 -14.64 17.12
C GLY A 181 11.16 -14.31 16.58
N LEU A 182 10.71 -13.06 16.73
CA LEU A 182 9.35 -12.63 16.38
C LEU A 182 9.24 -12.01 14.97
N GLN A 183 10.36 -11.77 14.28
CA GLN A 183 10.38 -11.07 12.99
C GLN A 183 9.60 -11.79 11.88
N SER A 184 9.67 -13.12 11.82
CA SER A 184 8.92 -13.94 10.86
C SER A 184 7.44 -14.11 11.22
N VAL A 185 7.07 -13.78 12.46
CA VAL A 185 5.75 -14.04 13.05
C VAL A 185 4.88 -12.77 13.06
N LEU A 186 5.52 -11.62 13.26
CA LEU A 186 4.86 -10.33 13.35
C LEU A 186 4.97 -9.59 12.02
N SER A 187 3.83 -9.32 11.39
CA SER A 187 3.74 -8.39 10.25
C SER A 187 4.27 -7.00 10.62
N ARG A 188 4.74 -6.22 9.65
CA ARG A 188 5.36 -4.90 9.86
C ARG A 188 4.58 -3.97 10.82
N GLY A 189 3.25 -3.85 10.63
CA GLY A 189 2.41 -3.03 11.53
C GLY A 189 2.28 -3.55 12.97
N ARG A 190 2.55 -4.82 13.24
CA ARG A 190 2.58 -5.40 14.60
C ARG A 190 3.93 -5.14 15.28
N ASN A 191 5.02 -5.20 14.52
CA ASN A 191 6.34 -4.77 14.98
C ASN A 191 6.35 -3.28 15.34
N ASP A 192 5.70 -2.45 14.53
CA ASP A 192 5.56 -1.01 14.81
C ASP A 192 4.81 -0.74 16.12
N GLY A 193 3.83 -1.58 16.46
CA GLY A 193 3.13 -1.53 17.76
C GLY A 193 4.07 -1.76 18.95
N MET A 194 4.96 -2.76 18.85
CA MET A 194 5.98 -3.04 19.88
C MET A 194 6.98 -1.89 20.00
N ALA A 195 7.43 -1.35 18.85
CA ALA A 195 8.31 -0.19 18.80
C ALA A 195 7.69 1.06 19.44
N SER A 196 6.39 1.28 19.21
CA SER A 196 5.67 2.39 19.82
C SER A 196 5.53 2.24 21.33
N MET A 197 5.25 1.03 21.83
CA MET A 197 5.20 0.79 23.28
C MET A 197 6.57 1.04 23.93
N MET A 198 7.67 0.57 23.33
CA MET A 198 9.03 0.82 23.81
C MET A 198 9.35 2.32 23.88
N ARG A 199 9.02 3.09 22.83
CA ARG A 199 9.28 4.54 22.79
C ARG A 199 8.56 5.30 23.90
N VAL A 200 7.31 4.94 24.21
CA VAL A 200 6.58 5.57 25.33
C VAL A 200 7.24 5.22 26.65
N VAL A 201 7.68 3.98 26.85
CA VAL A 201 8.42 3.59 28.07
C VAL A 201 9.71 4.40 28.21
N GLN A 202 10.53 4.48 27.17
CA GLN A 202 11.79 5.24 27.17
C GLN A 202 11.54 6.74 27.46
N HIS A 203 10.51 7.32 26.84
CA HIS A 203 10.10 8.70 27.09
C HIS A 203 9.69 8.92 28.56
N GLN A 204 8.84 8.05 29.11
CA GLN A 204 8.40 8.15 30.50
C GLN A 204 9.58 8.00 31.48
N ILE A 205 10.55 7.11 31.20
CA ILE A 205 11.79 6.99 31.98
C ILE A 205 12.55 8.34 31.97
N GLN A 206 12.79 8.91 30.78
CA GLN A 206 13.51 10.18 30.65
C GLN A 206 12.81 11.32 31.38
N SER A 207 11.48 11.41 31.32
CA SER A 207 10.69 12.42 32.04
C SER A 207 10.79 12.25 33.56
N LEU A 208 10.70 11.02 34.07
CA LEU A 208 10.82 10.74 35.51
C LEU A 208 12.21 11.11 36.05
N LEU A 209 13.27 10.81 35.29
CA LEU A 209 14.66 11.09 35.68
C LEU A 209 15.06 12.55 35.49
N SER A 210 14.52 13.28 34.52
CA SER A 210 14.77 14.72 34.37
C SER A 210 13.96 15.56 35.36
N GLY A 211 12.80 15.07 35.82
CA GLY A 211 11.89 15.84 36.67
C GLY A 211 11.11 16.93 35.93
N ASP A 212 11.23 16.97 34.61
CA ASP A 212 10.52 17.92 33.75
C ASP A 212 9.15 17.30 33.37
N ARG A 213 8.07 17.95 33.82
CA ARG A 213 6.67 17.55 33.54
C ARG A 213 6.10 18.31 32.36
N THR A 214 6.90 18.55 31.33
CA THR A 214 6.45 19.33 30.19
C THR A 214 6.09 18.44 29.00
N THR A 215 4.77 18.40 28.75
CA THR A 215 4.01 17.93 27.58
C THR A 215 3.79 16.42 27.43
N GLU A 216 2.53 16.03 27.24
CA GLU A 216 2.13 14.76 26.57
C GLU A 216 3.07 14.50 25.38
N PRO A 217 3.28 13.25 24.93
CA PRO A 217 4.09 12.97 23.76
C PRO A 217 3.54 13.72 22.55
N SER A 218 4.11 14.89 22.31
CA SER A 218 3.72 15.78 21.25
C SER A 218 4.17 15.16 19.94
N ALA A 219 3.31 15.23 18.92
CA ALA A 219 3.80 15.21 17.56
C ALA A 219 4.88 16.31 17.44
N PRO A 220 6.00 16.05 16.76
CA PRO A 220 7.27 16.71 17.00
C PRO A 220 7.16 18.25 17.01
N SER A 221 7.57 18.86 18.13
CA SER A 221 7.88 20.29 18.23
C SER A 221 9.39 20.45 18.06
N TYR A 222 9.82 21.01 16.92
CA TYR A 222 11.21 21.41 16.68
C TYR A 222 11.46 22.78 17.33
N ASP A 223 12.31 22.80 18.36
CA ASP A 223 12.79 24.06 18.91
C ASP A 223 13.82 24.67 17.94
N LYS A 224 13.55 25.91 17.53
CA LYS A 224 14.42 26.71 16.68
C LYS A 224 15.53 27.27 17.55
N GLN A 225 16.73 26.67 17.54
CA GLN A 225 17.99 27.42 17.49
C GLN A 225 19.22 26.52 17.35
N SER A 226 20.05 26.89 16.36
CA SER A 226 21.50 26.66 16.34
C SER A 226 21.97 25.19 16.29
N ARG A 227 21.89 24.57 15.11
CA ARG A 227 22.98 23.70 14.65
C ARG A 227 23.45 24.16 13.28
N SER A 228 24.69 24.62 13.27
CA SER A 228 25.50 24.87 12.08
C SER A 228 25.44 23.68 11.12
N ALA A 229 25.36 24.01 9.83
CA ALA A 229 25.28 23.08 8.73
C ALA A 229 26.45 22.09 8.72
N GLU A 230 26.18 20.83 9.06
CA GLU A 230 26.88 19.69 8.47
C GLU A 230 25.82 18.69 7.98
N PRO A 231 25.96 18.15 6.75
CA PRO A 231 24.97 17.26 6.17
C PRO A 231 25.00 15.91 6.90
N MET A 232 23.87 15.51 7.51
CA MET A 232 23.71 14.14 8.00
C MET A 232 23.79 13.19 6.82
N THR A 233 24.84 12.39 6.73
CA THR A 233 24.91 11.27 5.78
C THR A 233 23.95 10.19 6.25
N ASN A 234 22.73 10.21 5.70
CA ASN A 234 21.69 9.26 6.03
C ASN A 234 21.98 7.92 5.30
N ASN A 235 22.39 6.90 6.06
CA ASN A 235 22.84 5.58 5.55
C ASN A 235 21.69 4.59 5.22
N GLY A 236 20.43 5.03 5.25
CA GLY A 236 19.29 4.19 4.87
C GLY A 236 19.18 3.97 3.36
N PRO A 237 18.35 2.99 2.91
CA PRO A 237 18.14 2.74 1.50
C PRO A 237 17.68 4.01 0.77
N LYS A 238 18.16 4.20 -0.46
CA LYS A 238 17.87 5.37 -1.29
C LYS A 238 16.52 5.22 -1.97
N VAL A 239 15.64 6.20 -1.79
CA VAL A 239 14.29 6.20 -2.35
C VAL A 239 14.05 7.44 -3.21
N ALA A 240 13.66 7.21 -4.46
CA ALA A 240 13.13 8.24 -5.34
C ALA A 240 11.62 8.40 -5.08
N MET A 241 11.20 9.46 -4.40
CA MET A 241 9.81 9.72 -4.06
C MET A 241 9.12 10.56 -5.14
N LEU A 242 8.10 10.00 -5.81
CA LEU A 242 7.26 10.72 -6.78
C LEU A 242 6.28 11.65 -6.06
N LEU A 243 6.61 12.94 -6.02
CA LEU A 243 5.85 13.98 -5.33
C LEU A 243 5.00 14.76 -6.35
N SER A 244 3.68 14.78 -6.15
CA SER A 244 2.73 15.41 -7.10
C SER A 244 2.16 16.73 -6.61
N GLY A 245 2.55 17.19 -5.43
CA GLY A 245 1.96 18.36 -4.75
C GLY A 245 0.63 18.05 -4.05
N GLY A 246 0.13 16.81 -4.17
CA GLY A 246 -1.04 16.31 -3.45
C GLY A 246 -0.68 15.79 -2.05
N VAL A 247 -1.66 15.84 -1.14
CA VAL A 247 -1.50 15.44 0.28
C VAL A 247 -0.98 14.01 0.43
N ASP A 248 -1.45 13.09 -0.42
CA ASP A 248 -1.13 11.67 -0.33
C ASP A 248 0.37 11.42 -0.56
N SER A 249 0.95 12.07 -1.58
CA SER A 249 2.39 12.01 -1.84
C SER A 249 3.21 12.72 -0.76
N SER A 250 2.70 13.81 -0.18
CA SER A 250 3.38 14.52 0.91
C SER A 250 3.43 13.69 2.20
N VAL A 251 2.35 12.99 2.55
CA VAL A 251 2.33 12.06 3.70
C VAL A 251 3.25 10.88 3.43
N ALA A 252 3.22 10.31 2.22
CA ALA A 252 4.12 9.23 1.84
C ALA A 252 5.61 9.62 2.00
N LEU A 253 6.00 10.82 1.55
CA LEU A 253 7.35 11.36 1.75
C LEU A 253 7.73 11.37 3.24
N HIS A 254 6.88 11.92 4.10
CA HIS A 254 7.17 12.03 5.53
C HIS A 254 7.22 10.68 6.25
N LEU A 255 6.40 9.72 5.82
CA LEU A 255 6.47 8.34 6.34
C LEU A 255 7.81 7.68 6.00
N LEU A 256 8.33 7.89 4.78
CA LEU A 256 9.64 7.36 4.38
C LEU A 256 10.77 7.96 5.22
N LEU A 257 10.75 9.27 5.45
CA LEU A 257 11.76 9.93 6.29
C LEU A 257 11.73 9.40 7.73
N ARG A 258 10.54 9.19 8.29
CA ARG A 258 10.37 8.59 9.63
C ARG A 258 10.82 7.13 9.70
N GLN A 259 10.81 6.43 8.57
CA GLN A 259 11.34 5.06 8.44
C GLN A 259 12.85 5.04 8.10
N ASN A 260 13.53 6.18 8.22
CA ASN A 260 14.97 6.35 8.02
C ASN A 260 15.45 6.05 6.58
N TYR A 261 14.60 6.24 5.58
CA TYR A 261 15.03 6.18 4.17
C TYR A 261 15.79 7.45 3.76
N ASN A 262 16.75 7.30 2.86
CA ASN A 262 17.40 8.42 2.21
C ASN A 262 16.58 8.84 0.99
N VAL A 263 15.76 9.87 1.14
CA VAL A 263 14.76 10.25 0.13
C VAL A 263 15.24 11.40 -0.74
N THR A 264 15.11 11.25 -2.07
CA THR A 264 15.11 12.35 -3.03
C THR A 264 13.72 12.44 -3.66
N ALA A 265 13.12 13.62 -3.64
CA ALA A 265 11.82 13.86 -4.23
C ALA A 265 11.94 14.20 -5.72
N PHE A 266 10.97 13.74 -6.50
CA PHE A 266 10.88 13.97 -7.93
C PHE A 266 9.48 14.46 -8.30
N TYR A 267 9.41 15.61 -8.96
CA TYR A 267 8.21 16.11 -9.61
C TYR A 267 8.27 15.77 -11.11
N LEU A 268 7.28 15.04 -11.62
CA LEU A 268 7.21 14.64 -13.03
C LEU A 268 6.38 15.66 -13.81
N ARG A 269 7.03 16.46 -14.66
CA ARG A 269 6.37 17.40 -15.57
C ARG A 269 5.97 16.67 -16.86
N ILE A 270 4.67 16.36 -16.97
CA ILE A 270 4.09 15.59 -18.08
C ILE A 270 3.16 16.42 -18.99
N TRP A 271 2.94 17.70 -18.69
CA TRP A 271 2.05 18.55 -19.46
C TRP A 271 2.60 18.85 -20.86
N LEU A 272 1.71 18.87 -21.85
CA LEU A 272 2.02 19.21 -23.24
C LEU A 272 1.76 20.70 -23.49
N GLU A 273 2.70 21.54 -23.04
CA GLU A 273 2.60 23.01 -23.08
C GLU A 273 2.25 23.50 -24.51
N ASP A 274 2.98 23.03 -25.52
CA ASP A 274 2.82 23.51 -26.90
C ASP A 274 1.48 23.12 -27.55
N GLU A 275 0.83 22.05 -27.07
CA GLU A 275 -0.34 21.47 -27.74
C GLU A 275 -1.64 21.75 -27.00
N LEU A 276 -1.59 21.86 -25.68
CA LEU A 276 -2.78 22.03 -24.83
C LEU A 276 -2.86 23.43 -24.23
N ALA A 277 -1.92 24.35 -24.51
CA ALA A 277 -1.97 25.74 -24.04
C ALA A 277 -3.29 26.45 -24.40
N HIS A 278 -3.90 26.10 -25.53
CA HIS A 278 -5.18 26.68 -25.96
C HIS A 278 -6.40 26.18 -25.15
N LEU A 279 -6.26 25.06 -24.42
CA LEU A 279 -7.35 24.47 -23.63
C LEU A 279 -7.35 24.94 -22.17
N GLY A 280 -6.31 25.67 -21.73
CA GLY A 280 -6.27 26.31 -20.42
C GLY A 280 -4.87 26.49 -19.86
N GLU A 281 -4.79 27.22 -18.73
CA GLU A 281 -3.57 27.41 -17.97
C GLU A 281 -3.23 26.13 -17.18
N CYS A 282 -1.97 25.66 -17.29
CA CYS A 282 -1.53 24.47 -16.61
C CYS A 282 -1.14 24.78 -15.15
N PRO A 283 -1.66 24.03 -14.16
CA PRO A 283 -1.36 24.27 -12.74
C PRO A 283 0.01 23.75 -12.29
N TRP A 284 0.90 23.31 -13.20
CA TRP A 284 2.15 22.63 -12.81
C TRP A 284 3.07 23.51 -11.97
N GLU A 285 3.10 24.82 -12.21
CA GLU A 285 3.91 25.75 -11.41
C GLU A 285 3.42 25.80 -9.95
N ASP A 286 2.10 25.79 -9.74
CA ASP A 286 1.51 25.78 -8.41
C ASP A 286 1.74 24.43 -7.72
N ASP A 287 1.64 23.33 -8.46
CA ASP A 287 2.01 22.00 -7.94
C ASP A 287 3.47 21.94 -7.53
N LEU A 288 4.37 22.50 -8.34
CA LEU A 288 5.80 22.51 -8.06
C LEU A 288 6.13 23.38 -6.84
N LYS A 289 5.50 24.55 -6.70
CA LYS A 289 5.62 25.40 -5.49
C LYS A 289 5.17 24.63 -4.24
N VAL A 290 4.08 23.88 -4.33
CA VAL A 290 3.63 23.03 -3.22
C VAL A 290 4.63 21.92 -2.92
N CYS A 291 5.18 21.27 -3.94
CA CYS A 291 6.25 20.27 -3.76
C CYS A 291 7.47 20.86 -3.04
N GLN A 292 7.91 22.05 -3.44
CA GLN A 292 9.03 22.77 -2.81
C GLN A 292 8.74 23.03 -1.33
N ALA A 293 7.58 23.61 -1.01
CA ALA A 293 7.18 23.87 0.37
C ALA A 293 7.11 22.59 1.22
N VAL A 294 6.62 21.49 0.65
CA VAL A 294 6.57 20.18 1.33
C VAL A 294 7.98 19.63 1.58
N CYS A 295 8.90 19.76 0.62
CA CYS A 295 10.29 19.31 0.75
C CYS A 295 11.10 20.15 1.77
N GLU A 296 10.89 21.48 1.78
CA GLU A 296 11.47 22.39 2.77
C GLU A 296 10.98 22.03 4.18
N HIS A 297 9.66 21.87 4.33
CA HIS A 297 9.03 21.46 5.59
C HIS A 297 9.54 20.09 6.09
N ALA A 298 9.86 19.19 5.16
CA ALA A 298 10.39 17.86 5.45
C ALA A 298 11.89 17.84 5.84
N GLY A 299 12.51 19.00 6.08
CA GLY A 299 13.93 19.11 6.42
C GLY A 299 14.85 19.33 5.22
N ASN A 300 14.37 20.07 4.22
CA ASN A 300 15.09 20.36 2.96
C ASN A 300 15.45 19.10 2.15
N VAL A 301 14.47 18.23 1.96
CA VAL A 301 14.62 17.07 1.07
C VAL A 301 14.93 17.55 -0.36
N PRO A 302 15.95 17.00 -1.04
CA PRO A 302 16.25 17.37 -2.42
C PRO A 302 15.05 17.11 -3.34
N LEU A 303 14.68 18.12 -4.13
CA LEU A 303 13.59 18.04 -5.11
C LEU A 303 14.15 18.24 -6.51
N GLN A 304 13.91 17.27 -7.40
CA GLN A 304 14.24 17.37 -8.82
C GLN A 304 12.98 17.41 -9.67
N THR A 305 13.02 18.18 -10.76
CA THR A 305 11.96 18.18 -11.77
C THR A 305 12.42 17.39 -12.99
N VAL A 306 11.61 16.41 -13.41
CA VAL A 306 11.90 15.58 -14.59
C VAL A 306 10.83 15.83 -15.63
N SER A 307 11.26 16.26 -16.82
CA SER A 307 10.38 16.49 -17.94
C SER A 307 10.17 15.18 -18.69
N LEU A 308 8.92 14.67 -18.70
CA LEU A 308 8.52 13.44 -19.39
C LEU A 308 7.36 13.69 -20.38
N GLY A 309 7.16 14.94 -20.80
CA GLY A 309 6.04 15.32 -21.67
C GLY A 309 6.06 14.58 -23.02
N LYS A 310 7.23 14.42 -23.64
CA LYS A 310 7.36 13.69 -24.91
C LYS A 310 6.95 12.22 -24.74
N GLU A 311 7.49 11.55 -23.74
CA GLU A 311 7.18 10.15 -23.46
C GLU A 311 5.72 9.97 -23.05
N TYR A 312 5.15 10.94 -22.32
CA TYR A 312 3.74 10.96 -21.96
C TYR A 312 2.85 11.05 -23.20
N ARG A 313 3.18 11.94 -24.14
CA ARG A 313 2.50 12.05 -25.44
C ARG A 313 2.52 10.72 -26.18
N GLU A 314 3.71 10.18 -26.39
CA GLU A 314 3.93 8.98 -27.21
C GLU A 314 3.31 7.73 -26.58
N ARG A 315 3.38 7.58 -25.25
CA ARG A 315 2.99 6.33 -24.58
C ARG A 315 1.59 6.36 -23.96
N VAL A 316 1.00 7.52 -23.71
CA VAL A 316 -0.32 7.65 -23.04
C VAL A 316 -1.33 8.39 -23.92
N VAL A 317 -1.00 9.59 -24.41
CA VAL A 317 -1.92 10.38 -25.24
C VAL A 317 -2.21 9.67 -26.54
N GLN A 318 -1.18 9.20 -27.24
CA GLN A 318 -1.33 8.47 -28.50
C GLN A 318 -2.23 7.24 -28.33
N TYR A 319 -1.98 6.43 -27.30
CA TYR A 319 -2.86 5.28 -26.96
C TYR A 319 -4.31 5.71 -26.73
N THR A 320 -4.53 6.81 -26.01
CA THR A 320 -5.87 7.32 -25.70
C THR A 320 -6.61 7.72 -26.97
N ILE A 321 -5.91 8.39 -27.89
CA ILE A 321 -6.45 8.83 -29.18
C ILE A 321 -6.76 7.61 -30.06
N GLU A 322 -5.84 6.66 -30.18
CA GLU A 322 -6.02 5.45 -31.00
C GLU A 322 -7.20 4.58 -30.53
N GLU A 323 -7.34 4.37 -29.22
CA GLU A 323 -8.47 3.62 -28.67
C GLU A 323 -9.80 4.37 -28.84
N ALA A 324 -9.80 5.69 -28.66
CA ALA A 324 -10.98 6.52 -28.91
C ALA A 324 -11.40 6.49 -30.38
N GLN A 325 -10.44 6.54 -31.32
CA GLN A 325 -10.69 6.40 -32.77
C GLN A 325 -11.31 5.05 -33.12
N ARG A 326 -10.93 3.98 -32.42
CA ARG A 326 -11.54 2.64 -32.52
C ARG A 326 -12.91 2.54 -31.85
N GLY A 327 -13.50 3.65 -31.42
CA GLY A 327 -14.77 3.65 -30.71
C GLY A 327 -14.69 2.95 -29.34
N ARG A 328 -13.50 2.72 -28.78
CA ARG A 328 -13.32 2.18 -27.43
C ARG A 328 -13.27 3.32 -26.41
N THR A 329 -13.42 3.00 -25.13
CA THR A 329 -13.30 3.94 -24.01
C THR A 329 -11.98 3.65 -23.29
N PRO A 330 -10.89 4.38 -23.56
CA PRO A 330 -9.56 4.10 -22.99
C PRO A 330 -9.46 4.39 -21.49
N ASN A 331 -8.44 3.81 -20.85
CA ASN A 331 -8.04 4.15 -19.48
C ASN A 331 -6.60 4.70 -19.43
N PRO A 332 -6.41 6.03 -19.62
CA PRO A 332 -5.08 6.63 -19.66
C PRO A 332 -4.33 6.56 -18.32
N ASP A 333 -5.01 6.45 -17.18
CA ASP A 333 -4.36 6.41 -15.87
C ASP A 333 -3.60 5.09 -15.64
N ILE A 334 -4.15 3.95 -16.10
CA ILE A 334 -3.44 2.66 -16.09
C ILE A 334 -2.15 2.76 -16.92
N MET A 335 -2.21 3.41 -18.10
CA MET A 335 -1.05 3.62 -18.95
C MET A 335 -0.05 4.61 -18.35
N CYS A 336 -0.52 5.68 -17.72
CA CYS A 336 0.33 6.65 -17.03
C CYS A 336 1.16 5.97 -15.92
N ASN A 337 0.54 5.12 -15.10
CA ASN A 337 1.26 4.41 -14.06
C ASN A 337 2.27 3.41 -14.64
N SER A 338 1.82 2.53 -15.55
CA SER A 338 2.67 1.46 -16.08
C SER A 338 3.75 1.93 -17.04
N ARG A 339 3.48 2.93 -17.88
CA ARG A 339 4.41 3.38 -18.92
C ARG A 339 5.22 4.59 -18.53
N VAL A 340 4.71 5.48 -17.68
CA VAL A 340 5.37 6.76 -17.34
C VAL A 340 5.92 6.76 -15.93
N LYS A 341 5.06 6.71 -14.88
CA LYS A 341 5.50 6.81 -13.48
C LYS A 341 6.45 5.69 -13.06
N PHE A 342 6.17 4.46 -13.47
CA PHE A 342 6.99 3.30 -13.18
C PHE A 342 7.63 2.71 -14.44
N GLY A 343 7.57 3.41 -15.57
CA GLY A 343 8.23 3.01 -16.82
C GLY A 343 9.31 4.03 -17.17
N CYS A 344 8.95 5.08 -17.91
CA CYS A 344 9.86 6.15 -18.33
C CYS A 344 10.69 6.73 -17.19
N PHE A 345 10.10 6.91 -16.00
CA PHE A 345 10.85 7.44 -14.86
C PHE A 345 11.91 6.47 -14.34
N LEU A 346 11.64 5.15 -14.32
CA LEU A 346 12.67 4.15 -14.00
C LEU A 346 13.78 4.17 -15.06
N GLU A 347 13.41 4.22 -16.35
CA GLU A 347 14.38 4.36 -17.45
C GLU A 347 15.22 5.65 -17.32
N TYR A 348 14.62 6.75 -16.88
CA TYR A 348 15.29 8.02 -16.64
C TYR A 348 16.34 7.91 -15.52
N ILE A 349 15.95 7.32 -14.38
CA ILE A 349 16.87 7.07 -13.26
C ILE A 349 18.05 6.21 -13.75
N GLU A 350 17.77 5.09 -14.41
CA GLU A 350 18.79 4.19 -14.95
C GLU A 350 19.77 4.93 -15.90
N LYS A 351 19.25 5.76 -16.82
CA LYS A 351 20.07 6.51 -17.79
C LYS A 351 20.88 7.65 -17.19
N SER A 352 20.36 8.29 -16.15
CA SER A 352 21.04 9.39 -15.45
C SER A 352 22.24 8.96 -14.60
N GLY A 353 22.40 7.65 -14.38
CA GLY A 353 23.40 7.11 -13.43
C GLY A 353 23.06 7.38 -11.97
N MET A 354 21.81 7.76 -11.66
CA MET A 354 21.36 7.90 -10.29
C MET A 354 21.04 6.52 -9.70
N GLU A 355 21.57 6.25 -8.51
CA GLU A 355 21.33 4.98 -7.82
C GLU A 355 20.24 5.14 -6.76
N PHE A 356 19.08 4.54 -7.02
CA PHE A 356 17.99 4.40 -6.06
C PHE A 356 17.65 2.93 -5.88
N ASP A 357 17.45 2.52 -4.63
CA ASP A 357 17.01 1.17 -4.29
C ASP A 357 15.53 1.00 -4.65
N TYR A 358 14.73 2.05 -4.41
CA TYR A 358 13.29 2.04 -4.64
C TYR A 358 12.75 3.35 -5.23
N VAL A 359 11.59 3.26 -5.87
CA VAL A 359 10.72 4.38 -6.24
C VAL A 359 9.45 4.32 -5.39
N ALA A 360 9.11 5.42 -4.73
CA ALA A 360 7.91 5.51 -3.91
C ALA A 360 6.87 6.44 -4.51
N SER A 361 5.60 6.20 -4.20
CA SER A 361 4.50 7.08 -4.59
C SER A 361 3.38 7.05 -3.55
N GLY A 362 2.54 8.09 -3.55
CA GLY A 362 1.35 8.18 -2.71
C GLY A 362 0.15 7.38 -3.24
N HIS A 363 0.35 6.17 -3.77
CA HIS A 363 -0.77 5.33 -4.19
C HIS A 363 -1.34 4.51 -3.02
N TYR A 364 -2.66 4.36 -3.01
CA TYR A 364 -3.39 3.49 -2.11
C TYR A 364 -3.41 2.05 -2.66
N ALA A 365 -2.32 1.33 -2.47
CA ALA A 365 -2.23 -0.10 -2.70
C ALA A 365 -1.16 -0.70 -1.79
N ARG A 366 -1.24 -1.99 -1.50
CA ARG A 366 -0.27 -2.69 -0.67
C ARG A 366 0.60 -3.59 -1.54
N LEU A 367 1.86 -3.73 -1.15
CA LEU A 367 2.78 -4.67 -1.76
C LEU A 367 3.27 -5.62 -0.67
N GLU A 368 3.17 -6.91 -0.96
CA GLU A 368 3.79 -7.94 -0.14
C GLU A 368 4.80 -8.71 -0.99
N GLU A 369 5.82 -9.25 -0.33
CA GLU A 369 6.80 -10.11 -0.98
C GLU A 369 6.48 -11.55 -0.65
N ASP A 370 6.43 -12.38 -1.68
CA ASP A 370 6.30 -13.82 -1.49
C ASP A 370 7.62 -14.36 -0.92
N ALA A 371 7.56 -14.93 0.29
CA ALA A 371 8.74 -15.44 0.98
C ALA A 371 9.43 -16.61 0.26
N THR A 372 8.73 -17.29 -0.65
CA THR A 372 9.25 -18.46 -1.37
C THR A 372 9.84 -18.10 -2.73
N THR A 373 9.23 -17.17 -3.46
CA THR A 373 9.65 -16.80 -4.83
C THR A 373 10.33 -15.44 -4.93
N ALA A 374 10.31 -14.64 -3.85
CA ALA A 374 10.73 -13.23 -3.83
C ALA A 374 9.97 -12.33 -4.84
N THR A 375 8.82 -12.79 -5.35
CA THR A 375 7.97 -11.98 -6.25
C THR A 375 7.14 -10.99 -5.46
N LYS A 376 6.87 -9.81 -6.04
CA LYS A 376 5.98 -8.81 -5.43
C LYS A 376 4.54 -9.08 -5.81
N ARG A 377 3.68 -9.17 -4.79
CA ARG A 377 2.24 -9.35 -4.91
C ARG A 377 1.55 -8.03 -4.61
N LEU A 378 0.59 -7.66 -5.45
CA LEU A 378 -0.16 -6.40 -5.33
C LEU A 378 -1.47 -6.68 -4.60
N PHE A 379 -1.81 -5.85 -3.62
CA PHE A 379 -3.03 -5.98 -2.84
C PHE A 379 -3.80 -4.66 -2.81
N ARG A 380 -5.12 -4.79 -2.63
CA ARG A 380 -6.01 -3.66 -2.41
C ARG A 380 -5.66 -2.94 -1.11
N ALA A 381 -5.90 -1.63 -1.10
CA ALA A 381 -5.86 -0.82 0.11
C ALA A 381 -7.12 -1.04 0.98
N PRO A 382 -7.04 -0.79 2.30
CA PRO A 382 -8.17 -0.97 3.22
C PRO A 382 -9.30 0.06 3.04
N ASP A 383 -9.11 1.08 2.22
CA ASP A 383 -10.15 2.01 1.79
C ASP A 383 -10.70 1.58 0.42
N PRO A 384 -11.91 0.99 0.34
CA PRO A 384 -12.45 0.50 -0.92
C PRO A 384 -12.67 1.58 -1.98
N ILE A 385 -12.89 2.83 -1.55
CA ILE A 385 -13.14 3.97 -2.44
C ILE A 385 -11.84 4.51 -3.00
N LYS A 386 -10.80 4.59 -2.15
CA LYS A 386 -9.47 5.09 -2.57
C LYS A 386 -8.53 4.04 -3.10
N ASP A 387 -8.82 2.75 -2.94
CA ASP A 387 -8.03 1.65 -3.50
C ASP A 387 -7.68 1.91 -4.98
N GLN A 388 -6.38 1.92 -5.25
CA GLN A 388 -5.77 2.22 -6.54
C GLN A 388 -5.10 1.00 -7.17
N SER A 389 -5.23 -0.20 -6.59
CA SER A 389 -4.76 -1.45 -7.22
C SER A 389 -5.30 -1.63 -8.64
N TYR A 390 -6.53 -1.15 -8.90
CA TYR A 390 -7.13 -1.11 -10.24
C TYR A 390 -6.27 -0.35 -11.26
N PHE A 391 -5.67 0.78 -10.88
CA PHE A 391 -4.82 1.58 -11.78
C PHE A 391 -3.38 1.08 -11.88
N LEU A 392 -3.01 0.11 -11.04
CA LEU A 392 -1.68 -0.47 -10.95
C LEU A 392 -1.63 -1.91 -11.49
N CYS A 393 -2.75 -2.42 -12.02
CA CYS A 393 -2.91 -3.79 -12.49
C CYS A 393 -1.99 -4.16 -13.68
N ALA A 394 -1.48 -3.15 -14.40
CA ALA A 394 -0.59 -3.32 -15.55
C ALA A 394 0.89 -3.21 -15.20
N LEU A 395 1.26 -3.16 -13.90
CA LEU A 395 2.65 -3.16 -13.48
C LEU A 395 3.28 -4.55 -13.59
N THR A 396 4.49 -4.60 -14.15
CA THR A 396 5.28 -5.82 -14.28
C THR A 396 6.04 -6.14 -12.98
N GLN A 397 6.48 -7.38 -12.79
CA GLN A 397 7.35 -7.74 -11.66
C GLN A 397 8.64 -6.90 -11.60
N LYS A 398 9.25 -6.60 -12.76
CA LYS A 398 10.43 -5.72 -12.81
C LYS A 398 10.12 -4.37 -12.16
N GLN A 399 8.97 -3.79 -12.47
CA GLN A 399 8.54 -2.51 -11.91
C GLN A 399 8.19 -2.63 -10.44
N LEU A 400 7.33 -3.60 -10.08
CA LEU A 400 6.87 -3.79 -8.70
C LEU A 400 8.02 -4.09 -7.73
N SER A 401 9.06 -4.82 -8.16
CA SER A 401 10.25 -5.11 -7.35
C SER A 401 10.98 -3.86 -6.84
N LYS A 402 10.80 -2.72 -7.54
CA LYS A 402 11.40 -1.43 -7.21
C LYS A 402 10.44 -0.46 -6.55
N VAL A 403 9.17 -0.81 -6.35
CA VAL A 403 8.15 0.17 -5.93
C VAL A 403 7.81 0.07 -4.45
N LEU A 404 7.56 1.23 -3.83
CA LEU A 404 6.99 1.36 -2.48
C LEU A 404 5.69 2.18 -2.51
N PHE A 405 4.72 1.77 -1.71
CA PHE A 405 3.47 2.49 -1.47
C PHE A 405 3.32 2.79 0.03
N PRO A 406 3.96 3.86 0.55
CA PRO A 406 4.05 4.09 2.00
C PRO A 406 2.71 4.31 2.69
N ILE A 407 1.68 4.72 1.94
CA ILE A 407 0.33 4.96 2.46
C ILE A 407 -0.64 3.80 2.22
N GLY A 408 -0.16 2.67 1.68
CA GLY A 408 -0.99 1.54 1.23
C GLY A 408 -1.88 0.93 2.32
N ASP A 409 -1.44 0.99 3.57
CA ASP A 409 -2.14 0.46 4.74
C ASP A 409 -3.14 1.44 5.37
N PHE A 410 -3.28 2.65 4.83
CA PHE A 410 -4.07 3.71 5.43
C PHE A 410 -5.37 3.97 4.67
N LYS A 411 -6.42 4.28 5.42
CA LYS A 411 -7.63 4.91 4.88
C LYS A 411 -7.38 6.38 4.56
N LYS A 412 -8.20 6.96 3.67
CA LYS A 412 -8.05 8.38 3.32
C LYS A 412 -8.12 9.32 4.53
N SER A 413 -9.03 9.03 5.45
CA SER A 413 -9.17 9.82 6.69
C SER A 413 -7.89 9.80 7.52
N GLN A 414 -7.26 8.64 7.65
CA GLN A 414 -6.00 8.49 8.39
C GLN A 414 -4.85 9.23 7.70
N VAL A 415 -4.80 9.24 6.36
CA VAL A 415 -3.83 10.05 5.62
C VAL A 415 -4.04 11.55 5.87
N ARG A 416 -5.30 12.02 5.94
CA ARG A 416 -5.60 13.41 6.29
C ARG A 416 -5.23 13.76 7.73
N GLU A 417 -5.46 12.84 8.67
CA GLU A 417 -5.01 12.98 10.06
C GLU A 417 -3.47 13.07 10.14
N LEU A 418 -2.76 12.19 9.43
CA LEU A 418 -1.30 12.24 9.34
C LEU A 418 -0.81 13.55 8.72
N ALA A 419 -1.48 14.05 7.69
CA ALA A 419 -1.15 15.35 7.09
C ALA A 419 -1.28 16.50 8.09
N ALA A 420 -2.30 16.48 8.94
CA ALA A 420 -2.47 17.44 10.02
C ALA A 420 -1.40 17.27 11.12
N GLN A 421 -1.11 16.04 11.52
CA GLN A 421 -0.08 15.72 12.53
C GLN A 421 1.33 16.11 12.08
N PHE A 422 1.64 15.91 10.79
CA PHE A 422 2.90 16.35 10.19
C PHE A 422 2.90 17.86 9.92
N GLN A 423 1.79 18.55 10.16
CA GLN A 423 1.61 19.98 9.92
C GLN A 423 1.94 20.37 8.47
N LEU A 424 1.56 19.52 7.51
CA LEU A 424 1.91 19.72 6.12
C LEU A 424 1.34 21.04 5.57
N PRO A 425 2.12 21.81 4.79
CA PRO A 425 1.65 23.07 4.23
C PRO A 425 0.47 22.89 3.27
N ASN A 426 0.33 21.71 2.65
CA ASN A 426 -0.75 21.39 1.71
C ASN A 426 -1.88 20.54 2.33
N ARG A 427 -1.93 20.35 3.65
CA ARG A 427 -2.90 19.45 4.32
C ARG A 427 -4.38 19.69 3.96
N ASP A 428 -4.74 20.93 3.67
CA ASP A 428 -6.11 21.35 3.35
C ASP A 428 -6.42 21.28 1.84
N ARG A 429 -5.43 20.92 1.02
CA ARG A 429 -5.58 20.85 -0.44
C ARG A 429 -6.58 19.76 -0.82
N PRO A 430 -7.58 20.04 -1.70
CA PRO A 430 -8.51 19.02 -2.16
C PRO A 430 -7.82 17.94 -2.99
N ASP A 431 -8.43 16.76 -3.07
CA ASP A 431 -7.96 15.70 -3.94
C ASP A 431 -8.14 16.10 -5.41
N SER A 432 -7.17 15.77 -6.25
CA SER A 432 -7.30 15.94 -7.70
C SER A 432 -8.50 15.14 -8.22
N GLN A 433 -9.32 15.78 -9.04
CA GLN A 433 -10.47 15.18 -9.73
C GLN A 433 -10.18 15.16 -11.23
N GLY A 434 -10.61 14.12 -11.94
CA GLY A 434 -10.37 13.96 -13.37
C GLY A 434 -9.05 13.28 -13.71
N LEU A 435 -8.74 13.21 -15.01
CA LEU A 435 -7.51 12.60 -15.50
C LEU A 435 -6.30 13.43 -15.11
N CYS A 436 -5.27 12.78 -14.57
CA CYS A 436 -4.10 13.42 -13.94
C CYS A 436 -3.44 14.50 -14.81
N PHE A 437 -3.48 14.35 -16.13
CA PHE A 437 -2.80 15.23 -17.08
C PHE A 437 -3.69 16.31 -17.69
N LEU A 438 -5.01 16.26 -17.52
CA LEU A 438 -5.92 17.25 -18.09
C LEU A 438 -6.22 18.39 -17.12
N GLY A 439 -5.96 18.19 -15.83
CA GLY A 439 -6.30 19.16 -14.81
C GLY A 439 -7.80 19.48 -14.85
N LYS A 440 -8.14 20.71 -15.23
CA LYS A 440 -9.53 21.19 -15.35
C LYS A 440 -10.13 21.03 -16.76
N VAL A 441 -9.34 20.64 -17.75
CA VAL A 441 -9.79 20.44 -19.14
C VAL A 441 -10.76 19.25 -19.19
N ARG A 442 -11.89 19.40 -19.88
CA ARG A 442 -12.84 18.30 -20.06
C ARG A 442 -12.27 17.27 -21.03
N PHE A 443 -12.53 15.99 -20.78
CA PHE A 443 -12.05 14.92 -21.65
C PHE A 443 -12.59 15.04 -23.09
N ASP A 444 -13.85 15.43 -23.26
CA ASP A 444 -14.44 15.65 -24.59
C ASP A 444 -13.70 16.77 -25.36
N ASP A 445 -13.32 17.86 -24.68
CA ASP A 445 -12.62 18.97 -25.31
C ASP A 445 -11.20 18.54 -25.73
N PHE A 446 -10.55 17.72 -24.90
CA PHE A 446 -9.29 17.07 -25.23
C PHE A 446 -9.44 16.16 -26.46
N LEU A 447 -10.43 15.25 -26.51
CA LEU A 447 -10.61 14.40 -27.69
C LEU A 447 -10.91 15.22 -28.94
N SER A 448 -11.70 16.28 -28.81
CA SER A 448 -12.06 17.17 -29.92
C SER A 448 -10.85 17.87 -30.53
N SER A 449 -9.86 18.27 -29.72
CA SER A 449 -8.65 18.93 -30.26
C SER A 449 -7.78 18.01 -31.11
N TYR A 450 -7.86 16.69 -30.93
CA TYR A 450 -7.10 15.70 -31.71
C TYR A 450 -7.91 15.03 -32.81
N LEU A 451 -9.17 14.69 -32.54
CA LEU A 451 -10.03 13.88 -33.41
C LEU A 451 -11.08 14.70 -34.17
N GLY A 452 -11.36 15.91 -33.71
CA GLY A 452 -12.44 16.73 -34.23
C GLY A 452 -13.81 16.09 -34.05
N ASN A 453 -14.75 16.48 -34.91
CA ASN A 453 -16.09 15.94 -34.94
C ASN A 453 -16.25 14.96 -36.11
N ASN A 454 -16.89 13.83 -35.85
CA ASN A 454 -17.33 12.87 -36.85
C ASN A 454 -18.81 12.54 -36.62
N PRO A 455 -19.73 13.39 -37.11
CA PRO A 455 -21.15 13.25 -36.81
C PRO A 455 -21.75 11.94 -37.34
N GLY A 456 -22.68 11.37 -36.59
CA GLY A 456 -23.35 10.11 -36.90
C GLY A 456 -24.69 9.99 -36.20
N ASP A 457 -25.40 8.90 -36.45
CA ASP A 457 -26.78 8.73 -35.98
C ASP A 457 -26.85 8.17 -34.55
N VAL A 458 -27.85 8.64 -33.80
CA VAL A 458 -28.28 8.03 -32.54
C VAL A 458 -29.54 7.25 -32.80
N VAL A 459 -29.48 5.93 -32.62
CA VAL A 459 -30.55 5.00 -33.00
C VAL A 459 -31.16 4.33 -31.78
N ASP A 460 -32.49 4.26 -31.72
CA ASP A 460 -33.21 3.46 -30.73
C ASP A 460 -32.98 1.97 -31.01
N ALA A 461 -32.26 1.33 -30.10
CA ALA A 461 -31.90 -0.09 -30.17
C ALA A 461 -33.09 -1.05 -29.96
N LEU A 462 -34.33 -0.56 -29.91
CA LEU A 462 -35.52 -1.41 -29.84
C LEU A 462 -36.25 -1.49 -31.17
N ASN A 463 -36.21 -0.43 -31.98
CA ASN A 463 -37.04 -0.30 -33.17
C ASN A 463 -36.26 0.18 -34.41
N GLY A 464 -34.97 0.48 -34.29
CA GLY A 464 -34.12 0.97 -35.38
C GLY A 464 -34.38 2.42 -35.80
N GLU A 465 -35.21 3.17 -35.08
CA GLU A 465 -35.54 4.56 -35.39
C GLU A 465 -34.35 5.47 -35.09
N VAL A 466 -34.01 6.35 -36.04
CA VAL A 466 -33.07 7.45 -35.79
C VAL A 466 -33.74 8.47 -34.89
N ILE A 467 -33.23 8.61 -33.66
CA ILE A 467 -33.78 9.46 -32.61
C ILE A 467 -32.84 10.61 -32.24
N GLY A 468 -31.79 10.85 -33.03
CA GLY A 468 -30.84 11.94 -32.81
C GLY A 468 -29.58 11.84 -33.67
N HIS A 469 -28.64 12.74 -33.44
CA HIS A 469 -27.33 12.76 -34.08
C HIS A 469 -26.26 13.16 -33.08
N HIS A 470 -25.16 12.41 -33.04
CA HIS A 470 -23.99 12.69 -32.20
C HIS A 470 -22.89 13.41 -32.99
N ASN A 471 -21.91 13.98 -32.28
CA ASN A 471 -20.74 14.62 -32.90
C ASN A 471 -19.52 13.70 -33.04
N GLY A 472 -19.59 12.47 -32.54
CA GLY A 472 -18.54 11.45 -32.67
C GLY A 472 -18.71 10.32 -31.67
N LEU A 473 -18.34 9.09 -32.06
CA LEU A 473 -18.43 7.91 -31.18
C LEU A 473 -17.58 8.04 -29.92
N TRP A 474 -16.44 8.74 -30.01
CA TRP A 474 -15.50 8.95 -28.91
C TRP A 474 -16.03 9.84 -27.79
N TYR A 475 -17.12 10.58 -28.01
CA TYR A 475 -17.81 11.33 -26.95
C TYR A 475 -18.81 10.47 -26.15
N HIS A 476 -18.97 9.21 -26.55
CA HIS A 476 -19.96 8.31 -25.98
C HIS A 476 -19.33 7.02 -25.44
N THR A 477 -19.85 6.56 -24.30
CA THR A 477 -19.38 5.33 -23.64
C THR A 477 -20.55 4.40 -23.38
N VAL A 478 -20.38 3.10 -23.59
CA VAL A 478 -21.44 2.11 -23.30
C VAL A 478 -21.81 2.15 -21.81
N GLY A 479 -23.11 2.16 -21.52
CA GLY A 479 -23.68 2.40 -20.19
C GLY A 479 -23.82 3.89 -19.81
N GLN A 480 -23.45 4.82 -20.68
CA GLN A 480 -23.63 6.25 -20.44
C GLN A 480 -25.11 6.62 -20.44
N ARG A 481 -25.55 7.24 -19.34
CA ARG A 481 -26.87 7.88 -19.21
C ARG A 481 -26.79 9.40 -19.28
N LYS A 482 -25.81 10.00 -18.61
CA LYS A 482 -25.70 11.47 -18.52
C LYS A 482 -25.18 12.03 -19.85
N GLY A 483 -25.85 13.06 -20.36
CA GLY A 483 -25.44 13.77 -21.57
C GLY A 483 -26.00 13.20 -22.88
N ILE A 484 -26.44 11.93 -22.94
CA ILE A 484 -26.96 11.32 -24.17
C ILE A 484 -28.21 12.03 -24.70
N GLY A 485 -29.10 12.50 -23.81
CA GLY A 485 -30.29 13.24 -24.21
C GLY A 485 -30.00 14.58 -24.93
N LYS A 486 -28.78 15.12 -24.86
CA LYS A 486 -28.41 16.36 -25.57
C LYS A 486 -28.23 16.16 -27.07
N VAL A 487 -27.98 14.92 -27.49
CA VAL A 487 -27.77 14.54 -28.91
C VAL A 487 -29.00 13.82 -29.48
N MET A 488 -30.11 13.81 -28.74
CA MET A 488 -31.37 13.17 -29.12
C MET A 488 -32.44 14.21 -29.43
N PHE A 489 -33.40 13.86 -30.29
CA PHE A 489 -34.56 14.69 -30.57
C PHE A 489 -35.41 14.88 -29.30
N PRO A 490 -35.98 16.07 -29.05
CA PRO A 490 -36.73 16.35 -27.83
C PRO A 490 -37.86 15.34 -27.56
N ILE A 491 -38.57 14.91 -28.60
CA ILE A 491 -39.67 13.94 -28.48
C ILE A 491 -39.22 12.56 -28.00
N ALA A 492 -38.00 12.13 -28.36
CA ALA A 492 -37.42 10.88 -27.89
C ALA A 492 -37.01 10.96 -26.42
N THR A 493 -36.47 12.10 -25.97
CA THR A 493 -36.05 12.29 -24.57
C THR A 493 -37.21 12.21 -23.57
N ALA A 494 -38.44 12.50 -24.00
CA ALA A 494 -39.64 12.39 -23.17
C ALA A 494 -40.01 10.93 -22.82
N LYS A 495 -39.49 9.94 -23.56
CA LYS A 495 -39.81 8.51 -23.39
C LYS A 495 -39.04 7.81 -22.26
N GLY A 496 -38.26 8.54 -21.46
CA GLY A 496 -37.59 8.01 -20.28
C GLY A 496 -36.07 8.17 -20.29
N PRO A 497 -35.37 7.64 -19.27
CA PRO A 497 -33.92 7.70 -19.23
C PRO A 497 -33.33 6.77 -20.29
N TRP A 498 -32.53 7.33 -21.19
CA TRP A 498 -31.82 6.59 -22.23
C TRP A 498 -30.40 6.24 -21.78
N TYR A 499 -29.91 5.10 -22.24
CA TYR A 499 -28.56 4.59 -22.01
C TYR A 499 -27.94 4.19 -23.34
N VAL A 500 -26.66 4.50 -23.53
CA VAL A 500 -25.88 3.93 -24.64
C VAL A 500 -25.73 2.42 -24.40
N VAL A 501 -26.21 1.61 -25.34
CA VAL A 501 -26.15 0.14 -25.26
C VAL A 501 -25.04 -0.46 -26.13
N ALA A 502 -24.76 0.16 -27.28
CA ALA A 502 -23.74 -0.31 -28.20
C ALA A 502 -23.23 0.86 -29.05
N LYS A 503 -22.08 0.65 -29.69
CA LYS A 503 -21.51 1.56 -30.69
C LYS A 503 -21.10 0.73 -31.90
N ASP A 504 -21.47 1.22 -33.07
CA ASP A 504 -21.07 0.63 -34.35
C ASP A 504 -20.11 1.59 -35.03
N GLN A 505 -18.84 1.18 -35.12
CA GLN A 505 -17.79 1.99 -35.72
C GLN A 505 -17.90 2.04 -37.24
N GLU A 506 -18.30 0.94 -37.88
CA GLU A 506 -18.36 0.87 -39.34
C GLU A 506 -19.48 1.75 -39.88
N ARG A 507 -20.64 1.75 -39.20
CA ARG A 507 -21.80 2.57 -39.58
C ARG A 507 -21.79 3.95 -38.93
N ASN A 508 -20.88 4.22 -38.00
CA ASN A 508 -20.82 5.44 -37.20
C ASN A 508 -22.15 5.72 -36.45
N ILE A 509 -22.64 4.71 -35.72
CA ILE A 509 -23.92 4.77 -34.99
C ILE A 509 -23.71 4.59 -33.49
N VAL A 510 -24.42 5.40 -32.69
CA VAL A 510 -24.60 5.18 -31.25
C VAL A 510 -25.98 4.60 -31.00
N TYR A 511 -26.04 3.35 -30.55
CA TYR A 511 -27.29 2.71 -30.17
C TYR A 511 -27.66 3.04 -28.73
N VAL A 512 -28.90 3.42 -28.49
CA VAL A 512 -29.44 3.76 -27.17
C VAL A 512 -30.73 3.02 -26.87
N SER A 513 -30.99 2.74 -25.60
CA SER A 513 -32.26 2.15 -25.15
C SER A 513 -32.75 2.80 -23.86
N ASN A 514 -34.06 3.01 -23.76
CA ASN A 514 -34.75 3.36 -22.51
C ASN A 514 -35.21 2.12 -21.72
N ARG A 515 -35.01 0.91 -22.27
CA ARG A 515 -35.31 -0.38 -21.65
C ARG A 515 -34.06 -1.19 -21.35
N TYR A 516 -33.02 -0.48 -20.91
CA TYR A 516 -31.68 -0.99 -20.60
C TYR A 516 -31.64 -2.20 -19.64
N GLU A 517 -32.69 -2.40 -18.85
CA GLU A 517 -32.79 -3.50 -17.88
C GLU A 517 -33.45 -4.79 -18.41
N GLU A 518 -33.98 -4.77 -19.64
CA GLU A 518 -34.54 -5.96 -20.30
C GLU A 518 -33.48 -7.06 -20.52
N GLU A 519 -33.94 -8.30 -20.66
CA GLU A 519 -33.10 -9.51 -20.55
C GLU A 519 -31.96 -9.57 -21.57
N ASP A 520 -32.21 -9.15 -22.81
CA ASP A 520 -31.20 -9.20 -23.89
C ASP A 520 -30.03 -8.22 -23.60
N PHE A 521 -30.35 -6.99 -23.22
CA PHE A 521 -29.33 -6.01 -22.77
C PHE A 521 -28.70 -6.42 -21.43
N ALA A 522 -29.40 -7.19 -20.60
CA ALA A 522 -28.87 -7.67 -19.33
C ALA A 522 -27.86 -8.82 -19.53
N LYS A 523 -28.12 -9.77 -20.43
CA LYS A 523 -27.20 -10.89 -20.77
C LYS A 523 -25.90 -10.38 -21.37
N ALA A 524 -25.99 -9.42 -22.28
CA ALA A 524 -24.81 -8.73 -22.81
C ALA A 524 -24.05 -7.91 -21.75
N ARG A 525 -24.53 -7.81 -20.50
CA ARG A 525 -23.80 -7.15 -19.39
C ARG A 525 -23.28 -8.14 -18.33
N SER A 526 -23.44 -9.44 -18.56
CA SER A 526 -22.91 -10.50 -17.70
C SER A 526 -21.91 -11.41 -18.39
N GLU A 527 -21.92 -11.50 -19.73
CA GLU A 527 -21.02 -12.39 -20.48
C GLU A 527 -20.28 -11.61 -21.57
N PHE A 528 -18.95 -11.62 -21.52
CA PHE A 528 -18.13 -10.81 -22.42
C PHE A 528 -16.72 -11.38 -22.64
N GLU A 529 -16.06 -10.90 -23.68
CA GLU A 529 -14.68 -11.27 -24.02
C GLU A 529 -13.70 -10.22 -23.51
N VAL A 530 -12.57 -10.69 -23.01
CA VAL A 530 -11.39 -9.88 -22.69
C VAL A 530 -10.21 -10.29 -23.56
N GLU A 531 -9.40 -9.30 -23.90
CA GLU A 531 -8.14 -9.41 -24.63
C GLU A 531 -7.01 -8.78 -23.83
N ASP A 532 -5.76 -9.01 -24.25
CA ASP A 532 -4.56 -8.50 -23.56
C ASP A 532 -4.58 -8.81 -22.06
N VAL A 533 -4.94 -10.07 -21.73
CA VAL A 533 -4.94 -10.56 -20.36
C VAL A 533 -3.50 -10.65 -19.86
N ARG A 534 -3.25 -9.96 -18.74
CA ARG A 534 -1.94 -9.85 -18.11
C ARG A 534 -2.04 -10.22 -16.64
N TRP A 535 -1.02 -10.93 -16.19
CA TRP A 535 -0.88 -11.36 -14.81
C TRP A 535 0.28 -10.63 -14.16
N ILE A 536 0.08 -10.15 -12.94
CA ILE A 536 1.09 -9.46 -12.16
C ILE A 536 2.27 -10.38 -11.88
N SER A 537 2.03 -11.66 -11.60
CA SER A 537 3.04 -12.71 -11.47
C SER A 537 3.80 -12.99 -12.78
N GLY A 538 3.33 -12.50 -13.93
CA GLY A 538 3.85 -12.80 -15.26
C GLY A 538 3.34 -14.11 -15.85
N VAL A 539 2.65 -14.94 -15.07
CA VAL A 539 2.07 -16.21 -15.51
C VAL A 539 0.63 -16.34 -15.01
N PRO A 540 -0.28 -16.91 -15.80
CA PRO A 540 -1.62 -17.21 -15.34
C PRO A 540 -1.58 -18.14 -14.11
N PRO A 541 -2.56 -18.03 -13.19
CA PRO A 541 -2.72 -18.99 -12.10
C PRO A 541 -2.72 -20.42 -12.67
N LYS A 542 -1.95 -21.32 -12.07
CA LYS A 542 -1.79 -22.68 -12.59
C LYS A 542 -3.15 -23.39 -12.67
N PRO A 543 -3.47 -24.06 -13.79
CA PRO A 543 -4.64 -24.93 -13.83
C PRO A 543 -4.47 -26.05 -12.81
N SER A 544 -5.58 -26.48 -12.20
CA SER A 544 -5.57 -27.41 -11.06
C SER A 544 -5.04 -28.81 -11.37
N ARG A 545 -4.70 -29.13 -12.64
CA ARG A 545 -4.10 -30.40 -13.09
C ARG A 545 -3.22 -30.21 -14.33
N ASP A 546 -2.10 -30.92 -14.38
CA ASP A 546 -1.24 -31.00 -15.56
C ASP A 546 -2.01 -31.60 -16.76
N GLY A 547 -2.07 -30.87 -17.87
CA GLY A 547 -2.66 -31.33 -19.14
C GLY A 547 -4.14 -31.00 -19.37
N ALA A 548 -4.80 -30.23 -18.50
CA ALA A 548 -6.16 -29.74 -18.75
C ALA A 548 -6.17 -28.46 -19.60
N GLU A 549 -7.13 -28.34 -20.53
CA GLU A 549 -7.59 -27.06 -21.08
C GLU A 549 -7.83 -26.08 -19.91
N TRP A 550 -7.58 -24.77 -20.12
CA TRP A 550 -7.72 -23.75 -19.07
C TRP A 550 -9.03 -23.94 -18.30
N GLN A 551 -8.92 -24.19 -17.00
CA GLN A 551 -10.11 -24.36 -16.16
C GLN A 551 -10.76 -23.00 -15.89
N GLU A 552 -12.10 -22.99 -15.84
CA GLU A 552 -12.87 -21.83 -15.43
C GLU A 552 -12.44 -21.39 -14.01
N MET A 553 -11.93 -20.16 -13.87
CA MET A 553 -11.45 -19.60 -12.61
C MET A 553 -12.51 -18.70 -11.99
N GLN A 554 -12.96 -19.03 -10.78
CA GLN A 554 -13.80 -18.12 -10.00
C GLN A 554 -12.93 -17.02 -9.38
N LEU A 555 -13.29 -15.76 -9.64
CA LEU A 555 -12.51 -14.59 -9.26
C LEU A 555 -13.42 -13.46 -8.77
N ASP A 556 -12.86 -12.63 -7.90
CA ASP A 556 -13.42 -11.32 -7.59
C ASP A 556 -12.92 -10.33 -8.65
N MET A 557 -13.76 -9.42 -9.12
CA MET A 557 -13.44 -8.55 -10.26
C MET A 557 -13.87 -7.09 -10.04
N LYS A 558 -13.10 -6.17 -10.60
CA LYS A 558 -13.51 -4.78 -10.83
C LYS A 558 -13.56 -4.50 -12.32
N ILE A 559 -14.73 -4.12 -12.82
CA ILE A 559 -14.96 -3.74 -14.23
C ILE A 559 -14.75 -2.24 -14.46
N ARG A 560 -14.70 -1.47 -13.37
CA ARG A 560 -14.38 -0.04 -13.36
C ARG A 560 -13.85 0.34 -11.98
N HIS A 561 -13.16 1.48 -11.90
CA HIS A 561 -12.71 2.01 -10.61
C HIS A 561 -13.90 2.36 -9.71
N GLY A 562 -13.79 1.99 -8.43
CA GLY A 562 -14.83 2.20 -7.42
C GLY A 562 -14.77 1.13 -6.31
N PRO A 563 -15.67 1.21 -5.31
CA PRO A 563 -15.70 0.28 -4.18
C PRO A 563 -16.37 -1.06 -4.50
N LYS A 564 -17.16 -1.14 -5.58
CA LYS A 564 -17.93 -2.33 -5.94
C LYS A 564 -16.99 -3.42 -6.47
N ILE A 565 -17.09 -4.61 -5.88
CA ILE A 565 -16.54 -5.86 -6.40
C ILE A 565 -17.70 -6.68 -6.96
N VAL A 566 -17.46 -7.36 -8.07
CA VAL A 566 -18.38 -8.35 -8.64
C VAL A 566 -17.68 -9.71 -8.67
N GLN A 567 -18.46 -10.77 -8.53
CA GLN A 567 -17.95 -12.13 -8.64
C GLN A 567 -18.25 -12.67 -10.04
N GLY A 568 -17.32 -13.45 -10.57
CA GLY A 568 -17.47 -14.04 -11.88
C GLY A 568 -16.45 -15.12 -12.15
N PHE A 569 -16.55 -15.65 -13.35
CA PHE A 569 -15.77 -16.76 -13.85
C PHE A 569 -14.97 -16.29 -15.06
N LEU A 570 -13.67 -16.59 -15.09
CA LEU A 570 -12.79 -16.36 -16.24
C LEU A 570 -12.39 -17.70 -16.84
N LEU A 571 -12.73 -17.91 -18.11
CA LEU A 571 -12.21 -19.00 -18.93
C LEU A 571 -11.15 -18.45 -19.88
N LEU A 572 -9.88 -18.76 -19.64
CA LEU A 572 -8.80 -18.39 -20.55
C LEU A 572 -8.87 -19.24 -21.84
N LYS A 573 -8.50 -18.64 -22.96
CA LYS A 573 -8.34 -19.32 -24.26
C LYS A 573 -6.88 -19.72 -24.48
N ASP A 574 -6.64 -20.50 -25.54
CA ASP A 574 -5.37 -21.12 -25.97
C ASP A 574 -4.08 -20.58 -25.32
N ASP A 575 -3.71 -19.34 -25.59
CA ASP A 575 -2.42 -18.74 -25.19
C ASP A 575 -2.44 -17.98 -23.86
N GLY A 576 -3.60 -17.93 -23.18
CA GLY A 576 -3.80 -17.18 -21.93
C GLY A 576 -3.86 -15.67 -22.10
N SER A 577 -3.82 -15.13 -23.33
CA SER A 577 -3.87 -13.70 -23.63
C SER A 577 -5.29 -13.17 -23.86
N THR A 578 -6.23 -14.08 -24.10
CA THR A 578 -7.66 -13.78 -24.28
C THR A 578 -8.50 -14.70 -23.39
N GLY A 579 -9.72 -14.27 -23.06
CA GLY A 579 -10.61 -15.05 -22.21
C GLY A 579 -12.06 -14.63 -22.28
N ASN A 580 -12.95 -15.51 -21.86
CA ASN A 580 -14.37 -15.23 -21.68
C ASN A 580 -14.67 -15.04 -20.19
N ILE A 581 -15.43 -14.00 -19.87
CA ILE A 581 -15.88 -13.69 -18.52
C ILE A 581 -17.38 -13.88 -18.42
N ARG A 582 -17.83 -14.55 -17.35
CA ARG A 582 -19.22 -14.66 -16.95
C ARG A 582 -19.39 -14.17 -15.52
N LEU A 583 -20.10 -13.06 -15.33
CA LEU A 583 -20.41 -12.50 -14.02
C LEU A 583 -21.59 -13.23 -13.40
N GLU A 584 -21.56 -13.41 -12.08
CA GLU A 584 -22.71 -13.97 -11.34
C GLU A 584 -23.93 -13.03 -11.34
N LYS A 585 -23.67 -11.72 -11.43
CA LYS A 585 -24.71 -10.69 -11.50
C LYS A 585 -24.38 -9.71 -12.61
N LYS A 586 -25.40 -9.29 -13.37
CA LYS A 586 -25.30 -8.26 -14.41
C LYS A 586 -24.67 -6.97 -13.87
N ASP A 587 -23.82 -6.33 -14.68
CA ASP A 587 -23.24 -5.01 -14.37
C ASP A 587 -23.95 -3.86 -15.12
N GLY A 588 -23.67 -2.61 -14.75
CA GLY A 588 -24.31 -1.41 -15.30
C GLY A 588 -23.87 -1.03 -16.73
N GLY A 589 -22.88 -1.70 -17.32
CA GLY A 589 -22.46 -1.51 -18.72
C GLY A 589 -20.97 -1.80 -18.94
N LEU A 590 -20.64 -2.56 -19.98
CA LEU A 590 -19.28 -3.01 -20.27
C LEU A 590 -18.67 -2.17 -21.40
N ALA A 591 -17.72 -1.29 -21.10
CA ALA A 591 -17.13 -0.42 -22.11
C ALA A 591 -15.86 -1.06 -22.71
N PRO A 592 -15.80 -1.35 -24.02
CA PRO A 592 -14.57 -1.83 -24.65
C PRO A 592 -13.41 -0.88 -24.42
N GLY A 593 -12.20 -1.41 -24.28
CA GLY A 593 -11.01 -0.62 -23.93
C GLY A 593 -10.87 -0.27 -22.45
N GLN A 594 -11.92 -0.44 -21.62
CA GLN A 594 -11.77 -0.48 -20.16
C GLN A 594 -11.21 -1.83 -19.70
N TYR A 595 -10.80 -1.88 -18.44
CA TYR A 595 -10.14 -3.05 -17.87
C TYR A 595 -11.08 -3.77 -16.91
N VAL A 596 -11.00 -5.10 -16.94
CA VAL A 596 -11.46 -5.94 -15.84
C VAL A 596 -10.24 -6.38 -15.05
N VAL A 597 -10.17 -5.96 -13.79
CA VAL A 597 -9.08 -6.29 -12.88
C VAL A 597 -9.50 -7.48 -12.04
N PHE A 598 -8.65 -8.50 -12.02
CA PHE A 598 -8.87 -9.78 -11.35
C PHE A 598 -8.27 -9.76 -9.95
N TYR A 599 -9.05 -10.22 -9.00
CA TYR A 599 -8.65 -10.38 -7.61
C TYR A 599 -8.89 -11.83 -7.17
N GLN A 600 -7.97 -12.35 -6.37
CA GLN A 600 -8.11 -13.68 -5.79
C GLN A 600 -9.25 -13.66 -4.76
N SER A 601 -10.25 -14.53 -4.95
CA SER A 601 -11.45 -14.56 -4.13
C SER A 601 -11.15 -14.72 -2.64
N ASN A 602 -11.92 -14.00 -1.81
CA ASN A 602 -11.77 -13.95 -0.34
C ASN A 602 -10.41 -13.40 0.14
N THR A 603 -9.65 -12.79 -0.75
CA THR A 603 -8.42 -12.07 -0.41
C THR A 603 -8.48 -10.65 -1.00
N ASP A 604 -7.43 -9.85 -0.75
CA ASP A 604 -7.25 -8.53 -1.37
C ASP A 604 -6.26 -8.55 -2.54
N GLU A 605 -5.74 -9.71 -2.94
CA GLU A 605 -4.68 -9.80 -3.95
C GLU A 605 -5.21 -9.47 -5.34
N CYS A 606 -4.59 -8.49 -5.99
CA CYS A 606 -4.72 -8.21 -7.41
C CYS A 606 -3.83 -9.19 -8.18
N LEU A 607 -4.46 -10.03 -9.00
CA LEU A 607 -3.77 -11.03 -9.81
C LEU A 607 -3.34 -10.48 -11.16
N GLY A 608 -4.08 -9.51 -11.71
CA GLY A 608 -3.88 -9.04 -13.07
C GLY A 608 -5.11 -8.34 -13.63
N ALA A 609 -5.15 -8.19 -14.95
CA ALA A 609 -6.29 -7.60 -15.64
C ALA A 609 -6.39 -8.07 -17.10
N GLY A 610 -7.56 -7.90 -17.69
CA GLY A 610 -7.78 -7.98 -19.13
C GLY A 610 -8.51 -6.74 -19.64
N VAL A 611 -8.35 -6.43 -20.92
CA VAL A 611 -9.06 -5.33 -21.60
C VAL A 611 -10.37 -5.87 -22.15
N ILE A 612 -11.48 -5.18 -21.89
CA ILE A 612 -12.79 -5.55 -22.46
C ILE A 612 -12.71 -5.40 -23.97
N SER A 613 -12.93 -6.50 -24.70
CA SER A 613 -12.82 -6.55 -26.16
C SER A 613 -14.03 -5.89 -26.83
N GLU A 614 -13.80 -5.32 -28.01
CA GLU A 614 -14.87 -4.77 -28.86
C GLU A 614 -15.77 -5.87 -29.47
N ARG A 615 -15.22 -7.08 -29.65
CA ARG A 615 -15.95 -8.25 -30.20
C ARG A 615 -17.20 -8.59 -29.41
N HIS A 616 -17.18 -8.28 -28.13
CA HIS A 616 -18.32 -8.45 -27.24
C HIS A 616 -19.59 -7.75 -27.77
N TRP A 617 -19.45 -6.50 -28.25
CA TRP A 617 -20.60 -5.76 -28.79
C TRP A 617 -20.86 -6.06 -30.26
N SER A 618 -19.84 -6.42 -31.05
CA SER A 618 -20.05 -6.90 -32.42
C SER A 618 -20.99 -8.11 -32.45
N ASN A 619 -20.82 -9.07 -31.53
CA ASN A 619 -21.71 -10.23 -31.43
C ASN A 619 -23.14 -9.83 -31.03
N PHE A 620 -23.28 -8.88 -30.11
CA PHE A 620 -24.57 -8.32 -29.73
C PHE A 620 -25.27 -7.65 -30.92
N LEU A 621 -24.56 -6.81 -31.67
CA LEU A 621 -25.09 -6.11 -32.85
C LEU A 621 -25.47 -7.08 -33.97
N ASN A 622 -24.66 -8.10 -34.24
CA ASN A 622 -24.97 -9.11 -35.26
C ASN A 622 -26.26 -9.88 -34.93
N HIS A 623 -26.39 -10.35 -33.69
CA HIS A 623 -27.61 -11.02 -33.25
C HIS A 623 -28.83 -10.09 -33.28
N TYR A 624 -28.61 -8.80 -32.99
CA TYR A 624 -29.65 -7.79 -33.04
C TYR A 624 -30.12 -7.45 -34.47
N ASP A 625 -29.20 -7.34 -35.43
CA ASP A 625 -29.53 -7.13 -36.85
C ASP A 625 -30.40 -8.31 -37.38
N GLU A 626 -30.13 -9.54 -36.97
CA GLU A 626 -30.99 -10.71 -37.28
C GLU A 626 -32.41 -10.58 -36.69
N LEU A 627 -32.55 -10.02 -35.49
CA LEU A 627 -33.85 -9.80 -34.82
C LEU A 627 -34.69 -8.68 -35.45
N ILE A 628 -34.05 -7.59 -35.91
CA ILE A 628 -34.77 -6.55 -36.67
C ILE A 628 -35.26 -7.10 -38.01
N VAL A 629 -34.42 -7.84 -38.73
CA VAL A 629 -34.78 -8.39 -40.05
C VAL A 629 -35.96 -9.35 -39.94
N THR A 630 -36.01 -10.16 -38.88
CA THR A 630 -37.11 -11.12 -38.66
C THR A 630 -38.41 -10.48 -38.13
N SER A 631 -38.36 -9.27 -37.57
CA SER A 631 -39.55 -8.54 -37.10
C SER A 631 -40.14 -7.59 -38.16
N THR A 632 -39.41 -7.32 -39.25
CA THR A 632 -39.85 -6.51 -40.38
C THR A 632 -40.33 -7.34 -41.59
N THR A 633 -40.15 -8.66 -41.56
CA THR A 633 -40.79 -9.65 -42.45
C THR A 633 -42.04 -10.22 -41.82
#